data_AF-A0A355RYY3-F1
#
_entry.id   AF-A0A355RYY3-F1
#
_cell.length_a   1.000
_cell.length_b   1.000
_cell.length_c   1.000
_cell.angle_alpha   90.00
_cell.angle_beta   90.00
_cell.angle_gamma   90.00
#
_symmetry.space_group_name_H-M   'P 1'
#
loop_
_entity.id
_entity.type
_entity.pdbx_description
1 polymer ?
#
loop_
_entity_poly.entity_id
_entity_poly.type
_entity_poly.pdbx_seq_one_letter_code
_entity_poly.pdbx_strand_id
1 'polypeptide(L)' 'EMLSFMEESRKAKGYDLVMLMLTDIIKENSEVLYTPEASRDMIYRAFNVQPSKNSVYLPGVVSRKKQIVPPIALVIK' A
#
# COMPACT_ATOMS: atom_id res chain seq x y z
N GLU A 1 15.63 3.22 -5.36
CA GLU A 1 16.20 2.11 -4.56
C GLU A 1 15.12 1.27 -3.88
N MET A 2 14.38 1.80 -2.89
CA MET A 2 13.38 1.00 -2.16
C MET A 2 12.27 0.41 -3.06
N LEU A 3 11.71 1.20 -3.98
CA LEU A 3 10.68 0.72 -4.91
C LEU A 3 11.19 -0.39 -5.84
N SER A 4 12.45 -0.29 -6.27
CA SER A 4 13.11 -1.31 -7.09
C SER A 4 13.27 -2.61 -6.30
N PHE A 5 13.73 -2.53 -5.06
CA PHE A 5 13.84 -3.68 -4.16
C PHE A 5 12.50 -4.35 -3.86
N MET A 6 11.44 -3.56 -3.67
CA MET A 6 10.08 -4.08 -3.49
C MET A 6 9.59 -4.84 -4.73
N GLU A 7 9.85 -4.33 -5.94
CA GLU A 7 9.46 -4.99 -7.19
C GLU A 7 10.28 -6.26 -7.46
N GLU A 8 11.58 -6.24 -7.18
CA GLU A 8 12.42 -7.44 -7.23
C GLU A 8 11.93 -8.50 -6.23
N SER A 9 11.63 -8.10 -4.99
CA SER A 9 11.09 -9.01 -3.96
C SER A 9 9.72 -9.57 -4.36
N ARG A 10 8.87 -8.74 -4.98
CA ARG A 10 7.56 -9.14 -5.49
C ARG A 10 7.70 -10.23 -6.55
N LYS A 11 8.58 -10.01 -7.55
CA LYS A 11 8.85 -10.96 -8.62
C LYS A 11 9.53 -12.24 -8.11
N ALA A 12 10.56 -12.10 -7.28
CA ALA A 12 11.34 -13.23 -6.76
C ALA A 12 10.52 -14.18 -5.89
N LYS A 13 9.54 -13.65 -5.14
CA LYS A 13 8.68 -14.44 -4.25
C LYS A 13 7.31 -14.76 -4.83
N GLY A 14 7.02 -14.29 -6.04
CA GLY A 14 5.73 -14.49 -6.71
C GLY A 14 4.56 -13.85 -5.96
N TYR A 15 4.75 -12.69 -5.33
CA TYR A 15 3.67 -11.97 -4.67
C TYR A 15 2.87 -11.14 -5.66
N ASP A 16 1.55 -11.12 -5.50
CA ASP A 16 0.68 -10.25 -6.30
C ASP A 16 0.84 -8.77 -5.90
N LEU A 17 1.06 -8.52 -4.61
CA LEU A 17 1.15 -7.19 -4.03
C LEU A 17 2.23 -7.13 -2.95
N VAL A 18 3.10 -6.11 -3.03
CA VAL A 18 4.02 -5.73 -1.96
C VAL A 18 3.78 -4.27 -1.62
N MET A 19 3.53 -4.00 -0.34
CA MET A 19 3.32 -2.65 0.18
C MET A 19 4.25 -2.38 1.34
N LEU A 20 4.71 -1.14 1.44
CA LEU A 20 5.51 -0.64 2.57
C LEU A 20 4.75 0.51 3.23
N MET A 21 4.48 0.38 4.53
CA MET A 21 3.74 1.37 5.32
C MET A 21 4.73 2.17 6.16
N LEU A 22 4.79 3.47 5.91
CA LEU A 22 5.57 4.46 6.64
C LEU A 22 4.64 5.18 7.62
N THR A 23 4.64 4.78 8.88
CA THR A 23 3.76 5.35 9.90
C THR A 23 4.46 6.46 10.68
N ASP A 24 3.89 7.65 10.65
CA ASP A 24 4.23 8.74 11.57
C ASP A 24 3.42 8.56 12.85
N ILE A 25 4.09 8.12 13.91
CA ILE A 25 3.48 7.89 15.23
C ILE A 25 3.14 9.19 15.97
N ILE A 26 3.75 10.32 15.60
CA ILE A 26 3.52 11.62 16.25
C ILE A 26 2.28 12.27 15.66
N LYS A 27 2.13 12.19 14.34
CA LYS A 27 0.99 12.77 13.60
C LYS A 27 -0.11 11.75 13.29
N GLU A 28 0.01 10.52 13.79
CA GLU A 28 -0.95 9.42 13.64
C GLU A 28 -1.43 9.20 12.19
N ASN A 29 -0.51 9.18 11.22
CA ASN A 29 -0.82 8.93 9.82
C ASN A 29 0.16 7.94 9.21
N SER A 30 -0.18 7.43 8.02
CA SER A 30 0.73 6.58 7.26
C SER A 30 0.78 6.94 5.80
N GLU A 31 1.98 6.90 5.24
CA GLU A 31 2.19 6.83 3.79
C GLU A 31 2.44 5.39 3.38
N VAL A 32 1.71 4.90 2.38
CA VAL A 32 1.87 3.54 1.87
C VAL A 32 2.50 3.60 0.48
N LEU A 33 3.68 3.01 0.35
CA LEU A 33 4.36 2.78 -0.91
C LEU A 33 3.90 1.46 -1.50
N TYR A 34 3.73 1.42 -2.82
CA TYR A 34 3.35 0.23 -3.58
C TYR A 34 4.02 0.24 -4.95
N THR A 35 4.10 -0.92 -5.58
CA THR A 35 4.65 -1.00 -6.95
C THR A 35 3.55 -0.69 -7.98
N PRO A 36 3.75 0.31 -8.86
CA PRO A 36 2.67 0.93 -9.62
C PRO A 36 2.03 0.07 -10.71
N GLU A 37 2.78 -0.85 -11.34
CA GLU A 37 2.28 -1.61 -12.49
C GLU A 37 1.17 -2.61 -12.12
N ALA A 38 1.23 -3.21 -10.93
CA ALA A 38 0.26 -4.23 -10.50
C ALA A 38 -0.83 -3.71 -9.56
N SER A 39 -0.55 -2.61 -8.83
CA SER A 39 -1.27 -2.33 -7.58
C SER A 39 -2.15 -1.09 -7.62
N ARG A 40 -2.03 -0.24 -8.66
CA ARG A 40 -2.65 1.09 -8.67
C ARG A 40 -4.18 1.05 -8.56
N ASP A 41 -4.83 0.21 -9.36
CA ASP A 41 -6.30 0.07 -9.34
C ASP A 41 -6.79 -0.54 -8.02
N MET A 42 -6.05 -1.53 -7.50
CA MET A 42 -6.37 -2.16 -6.22
C MET A 42 -6.31 -1.17 -5.05
N ILE A 43 -5.26 -0.34 -5.00
CA ILE A 43 -5.10 0.70 -3.96
C ILE A 43 -6.19 1.76 -4.08
N TYR A 44 -6.51 2.19 -5.31
CA TYR A 44 -7.61 3.14 -5.56
C TYR A 44 -8.94 2.60 -5.05
N ARG A 45 -9.29 1.36 -5.39
CA ARG A 45 -10.54 0.72 -4.94
C ARG A 45 -10.58 0.46 -3.44
N ALA A 46 -9.45 0.08 -2.84
CA ALA A 46 -9.40 -0.29 -1.43
C ALA A 46 -9.54 0.93 -0.52
N PHE A 47 -8.87 2.02 -0.84
CA PHE A 47 -8.81 3.20 0.03
C PHE A 47 -9.66 4.37 -0.48
N ASN A 48 -10.23 4.27 -1.67
CA ASN A 48 -11.03 5.32 -2.33
C ASN A 48 -10.31 6.69 -2.36
N VAL A 49 -9.00 6.65 -2.60
CA VAL A 49 -8.12 7.81 -2.65
C VAL A 49 -7.37 7.77 -3.97
N GLN A 50 -7.04 8.93 -4.52
CA GLN A 50 -6.32 9.02 -5.79
C GLN A 50 -4.86 8.62 -5.57
N PRO A 51 -4.40 7.44 -6.03
CA PRO A 51 -3.02 7.02 -5.85
C PRO A 51 -2.08 7.98 -6.60
N SER A 52 -1.03 8.45 -5.91
CA SER A 52 0.08 9.13 -6.58
C SER A 52 0.84 8.14 -7.45
N LYS A 53 1.95 8.56 -8.08
CA LYS A 53 2.69 7.68 -8.99
C LYS A 53 3.08 6.36 -8.29
N ASN A 54 3.58 6.42 -7.06
CA ASN A 54 4.15 5.27 -6.34
C ASN A 54 3.78 5.21 -4.84
N SER A 55 2.91 6.12 -4.36
CA SER A 55 2.55 6.22 -2.95
C SER A 55 1.12 6.69 -2.74
N VAL A 56 0.57 6.41 -1.57
CA VAL A 56 -0.74 6.90 -1.13
C VAL A 56 -0.64 7.38 0.31
N TYR A 57 -1.16 8.57 0.56
CA TYR A 57 -1.18 9.15 1.91
C TYR A 57 -2.52 8.82 2.59
N LEU A 58 -2.44 8.25 3.80
CA LEU A 58 -3.58 7.79 4.57
C LEU A 58 -3.60 8.49 5.95
N PRO A 59 -4.33 9.61 6.09
CA PRO A 59 -4.45 10.33 7.35
C PRO A 59 -5.23 9.49 8.38
N GLY A 60 -4.79 9.47 9.64
CA GLY A 60 -5.45 8.73 10.72
C GLY A 60 -5.27 7.20 10.66
N VAL A 61 -4.46 6.70 9.72
CA VAL A 61 -4.19 5.27 9.57
C VAL A 61 -2.89 4.92 10.28
N VAL A 62 -3.00 4.09 11.32
CA VAL A 62 -1.86 3.61 12.13
C VAL A 62 -1.91 2.11 12.37
N SER A 63 -3.08 1.48 12.20
CA SER A 63 -3.29 0.06 12.48
C SER A 63 -3.43 -0.76 11.20
N ARG A 64 -2.37 -1.47 10.82
CA ARG A 64 -2.40 -2.39 9.67
C ARG A 64 -3.56 -3.40 9.75
N LYS A 65 -3.77 -4.04 10.91
CA LYS A 65 -4.77 -5.11 11.08
C LYS A 65 -6.21 -4.61 10.94
N LYS A 66 -6.51 -3.39 11.41
CA LYS A 66 -7.87 -2.85 11.42
C LYS A 66 -8.18 -1.99 10.19
N GLN A 67 -7.18 -1.29 9.65
CA GLN A 67 -7.40 -0.22 8.67
C GLN A 67 -6.82 -0.50 7.29
N ILE A 68 -5.80 -1.37 7.16
CA ILE A 68 -5.18 -1.70 5.86
C ILE A 68 -5.66 -3.05 5.33
N VAL A 69 -5.66 -4.08 6.17
CA VAL A 69 -6.00 -5.45 5.75
C VAL A 69 -7.46 -5.57 5.28
N PRO A 70 -8.48 -5.06 6.00
CA PRO A 70 -9.87 -5.26 5.58
C PRO A 70 -10.21 -4.63 4.22
N PRO A 71 -9.85 -3.36 3.92
CA PRO A 71 -10.18 -2.77 2.62
C PRO A 71 -9.49 -3.47 1.45
N ILE A 72 -8.24 -3.90 1.61
CA ILE A 72 -7.50 -4.65 0.58
C ILE A 72 -8.14 -6.02 0.35
N ALA A 73 -8.52 -6.73 1.42
CA ALA A 73 -9.17 -8.03 1.32
C ALA A 73 -10.55 -7.98 0.64
N LEU A 74 -11.25 -6.83 0.70
CA LEU A 74 -12.51 -6.63 -0.01
C LEU A 74 -12.34 -6.47 -1.52
N VAL A 75 -11.19 -5.97 -1.98
CA VAL A 75 -10.91 -5.71 -3.41
C VAL A 75 -10.26 -6.90 -4.09
N ILE A 76 -9.53 -7.74 -3.36
CA ILE A 76 -8.89 -8.95 -3.89
C ILE A 76 -9.91 -10.09 -4.10
N LYS A 77 -11.11 -9.97 -3.52
CA LYS A 77 -12.20 -10.94 -3.72
C LYS A 77 -12.87 -10.83 -5.08
#